data_AF-A0A317FPK2-F1
#
_entry.id   AF-A0A317FPK2-F1
#
_cell.length_a   1.000
_cell.length_b   1.000
_cell.length_c   1.000
_cell.angle_alpha   90.00
_cell.angle_beta   90.00
_cell.angle_gamma   90.00
#
_symmetry.space_group_name_H-M   'P 1'
#
loop_
_entity.id
_entity.type
_entity.pdbx_description
1 polymer ?
#
loop_
_entity_poly.entity_id
_entity_poly.type
_entity_poly.pdbx_seq_one_letter_code
_entity_poly.pdbx_strand_id
1 'polypeptide(L)' 'MLINYLINSPNARVQQLHKEVVMRSELKRQHLTAIKYRAKRFAATKVGLVSAFTAGAVVESAKGDTNLVKKYSWLLKLLA' A
#
# COMPACT_ATOMS: atom_id res chain seq x y z
N MET A 1 -47.48 3.96 -24.06
CA MET A 1 -46.58 2.76 -24.09
C MET A 1 -45.27 3.01 -24.83
N LEU A 2 -45.25 3.59 -26.05
CA LEU A 2 -44.01 3.82 -26.81
C LEU A 2 -42.99 4.73 -26.09
N ILE A 3 -43.42 5.88 -25.56
CA ILE A 3 -42.55 6.83 -24.84
C ILE A 3 -41.89 6.17 -23.62
N ASN A 4 -42.63 5.32 -22.89
CA ASN A 4 -42.09 4.65 -21.72
C ASN A 4 -40.99 3.64 -22.08
N TYR A 5 -41.14 2.96 -23.23
CA TYR A 5 -40.21 1.94 -23.70
C TYR A 5 -39.01 2.53 -24.46
N LEU A 6 -39.20 3.63 -25.19
CA LEU A 6 -38.16 4.25 -26.01
C LEU A 6 -37.39 5.36 -25.29
N ILE A 7 -37.98 5.99 -24.27
CA ILE A 7 -37.40 7.16 -23.60
C ILE A 7 -37.15 6.86 -22.12
N ASN A 8 -38.17 6.45 -21.37
CA ASN A 8 -38.02 6.35 -19.91
C ASN A 8 -37.21 5.11 -19.46
N SER A 9 -37.43 3.94 -20.07
CA SER A 9 -36.71 2.71 -19.70
C SER A 9 -35.20 2.74 -20.06
N PRO A 10 -34.75 3.22 -21.24
CA PRO A 10 -33.32 3.34 -21.50
C PRO A 10 -32.67 4.42 -20.64
N ASN A 11 -33.36 5.54 -20.36
CA ASN A 11 -32.81 6.60 -19.51
C ASN A 11 -32.59 6.11 -18.07
N ALA A 12 -33.54 5.35 -17.51
CA ALA A 12 -33.37 4.72 -16.20
C ALA A 12 -32.20 3.71 -16.17
N ARG A 13 -32.02 2.93 -17.24
CA ARG A 13 -30.90 1.99 -17.38
C ARG A 13 -29.56 2.69 -17.48
N VAL A 14 -29.47 3.79 -18.24
CA VAL A 14 -28.25 4.61 -18.33
C VAL A 14 -27.90 5.23 -16.98
N GLN A 15 -28.88 5.73 -16.23
CA GLN A 15 -28.66 6.26 -14.89
C GLN A 15 -28.17 5.19 -13.91
N GLN A 16 -28.71 3.97 -13.96
CA GLN A 16 -28.23 2.84 -13.15
C GLN A 16 -26.79 2.45 -13.53
N LEU A 17 -26.51 2.31 -14.83
CA LEU A 17 -25.18 1.96 -15.31
C LEU A 17 -24.16 3.04 -14.93
N HIS A 18 -24.53 4.31 -15.03
CA HIS A 18 -23.68 5.42 -14.60
C HIS A 18 -23.34 5.33 -13.10
N LYS A 19 -24.33 5.05 -12.25
CA LYS A 19 -24.11 4.85 -10.80
C LYS A 19 -23.15 3.69 -10.53
N GLU A 20 -23.31 2.57 -11.23
CA GLU A 20 -22.40 1.41 -11.09
C GLU A 20 -20.96 1.73 -11.52
N VAL A 21 -20.79 2.43 -12.65
CA VAL A 21 -19.48 2.84 -13.15
C VAL A 21 -18.81 3.81 -12.17
N VAL A 22 -19.55 4.81 -11.67
CA VAL A 22 -19.05 5.75 -10.67
C VAL A 22 -18.63 5.02 -9.40
N MET A 23 -19.46 4.10 -8.88
CA MET A 23 -19.14 3.34 -7.68
C MET A 23 -17.88 2.47 -7.85
N ARG A 24 -17.73 1.78 -8.99
CA ARG A 24 -16.52 1.01 -9.30
C ARG A 24 -15.28 1.90 -9.43
N SER A 25 -15.43 3.08 -10.02
CA SER A 25 -14.33 4.04 -10.18
C SER A 25 -13.83 4.56 -8.83
N GLU A 26 -14.76 4.84 -7.91
CA GLU A 26 -14.44 5.29 -6.56
C GLU A 26 -13.80 4.18 -5.73
N LEU A 27 -14.31 2.95 -5.83
CA LEU A 27 -13.70 1.78 -5.18
C LEU A 27 -12.26 1.55 -5.67
N LYS A 28 -12.00 1.74 -6.97
CA LYS A 28 -10.65 1.68 -7.54
C LYS A 28 -9.75 2.78 -6.97
N ARG A 29 -10.25 4.03 -6.83
CA ARG A 29 -9.48 5.14 -6.21
C ARG A 29 -9.15 4.84 -4.75
N GLN A 30 -10.12 4.36 -3.98
CA GLN A 30 -9.90 3.98 -2.58
C GLN A 30 -8.87 2.87 -2.45
N HIS A 31 -8.97 1.82 -3.28
CA HIS A 31 -8.03 0.71 -3.25
C HIS A 31 -6.60 1.14 -3.60
N LEU A 32 -6.43 1.94 -4.66
CA LEU A 32 -5.13 2.49 -5.02
C LEU A 32 -4.54 3.38 -3.92
N THR A 33 -5.38 4.17 -3.24
CA THR A 33 -4.95 5.02 -2.13
C THR A 33 -4.51 4.19 -0.93
N ALA A 34 -5.26 3.15 -0.59
CA ALA A 34 -4.91 2.21 0.48
C ALA A 34 -3.61 1.47 0.18
N ILE A 35 -3.40 1.00 -1.05
CA ILE A 35 -2.14 0.35 -1.47
C ILE A 35 -0.98 1.34 -1.35
N LYS A 36 -1.13 2.57 -1.88
CA LYS A 36 -0.09 3.61 -1.77
C LYS A 36 0.26 3.92 -0.33
N TYR A 37 -0.73 4.03 0.56
CA TYR A 37 -0.49 4.26 1.97
C TYR A 37 0.25 3.09 2.63
N ARG A 38 -0.18 1.84 2.39
CA ARG A 38 0.50 0.65 2.89
C ARG A 38 1.93 0.55 2.40
N ALA A 39 2.17 0.82 1.11
CA ALA A 39 3.51 0.82 0.52
C ALA A 39 4.41 1.90 1.17
N LYS A 40 3.89 3.13 1.36
CA LYS A 40 4.62 4.20 2.08
C LYS A 40 4.96 3.80 3.51
N ARG A 41 4.01 3.21 4.24
CA ARG A 41 4.24 2.77 5.62
C ARG A 41 5.24 1.63 5.67
N PHE A 42 5.18 0.67 4.74
CA PHE A 42 6.15 -0.41 4.66
C PHE A 42 7.55 0.11 4.34
N ALA A 43 7.70 1.07 3.42
CA ALA A 43 8.98 1.71 3.15
C ALA A 43 9.52 2.45 4.39
N ALA A 44 8.67 3.21 5.08
CA ALA A 44 9.06 3.88 6.34
C ALA A 44 9.45 2.87 7.44
N THR A 45 8.72 1.75 7.58
CA THR A 45 9.06 0.68 8.53
C THR A 45 10.36 -0.01 8.15
N LYS A 46 10.62 -0.28 6.86
CA LYS A 46 11.91 -0.84 6.42
C LYS A 46 13.06 0.09 6.80
N VAL A 47 12.95 1.37 6.49
CA VAL A 47 13.96 2.38 6.86
C VAL A 47 14.13 2.47 8.38
N GLY A 48 13.03 2.43 9.15
CA GLY A 48 13.08 2.42 10.62
C GLY A 48 13.77 1.18 11.20
N LEU A 49 13.49 -0.01 10.66
CA LEU A 49 14.13 -1.25 11.07
C LEU A 49 15.62 -1.26 10.73
N VAL A 50 15.99 -0.80 9.53
CA VAL A 50 17.38 -0.65 9.10
C VAL A 50 18.12 0.31 10.02
N SER A 51 17.54 1.48 10.31
CA SER A 51 18.13 2.49 11.18
C SER A 51 18.34 1.98 12.61
N ALA A 52 17.33 1.30 13.18
CA ALA A 52 17.43 0.72 14.52
C ALA A 52 18.48 -0.38 14.58
N PHE A 53 18.54 -1.24 13.55
CA PHE A 53 19.56 -2.28 13.47
C PHE A 53 20.96 -1.68 13.34
N THR A 54 21.18 -0.69 12.48
CA THR A 54 22.49 -0.03 12.34
C THR A 54 22.93 0.65 13.63
N ALA A 55 22.01 1.31 14.35
CA ALA A 55 22.33 1.92 15.65
C ALA A 55 22.72 0.87 16.70
N GLY A 56 21.96 -0.22 16.81
CA GLY A 56 22.30 -1.33 17.70
C GLY A 56 23.62 -2.01 17.33
N ALA A 57 23.88 -2.19 16.02
CA ALA A 57 25.12 -2.77 15.52
C ALA A 57 26.34 -1.90 15.84
N VAL A 58 26.23 -0.57 15.74
CA VAL A 58 27.30 0.36 16.14
C VAL A 58 27.59 0.24 17.64
N VAL A 59 26.57 0.19 18.49
CA VAL A 59 26.72 0.03 19.95
C VAL A 59 27.35 -1.31 20.32
N GLU A 60 26.91 -2.41 19.72
CA GLU A 60 27.49 -3.75 19.95
C GLU A 60 28.92 -3.86 19.42
N SER A 61 29.22 -3.23 18.27
CA SER A 61 30.59 -3.19 17.73
C SER A 61 31.54 -2.41 18.64
N ALA A 62 31.06 -1.35 19.31
CA ALA A 62 31.84 -0.58 20.28
C ALA A 62 32.11 -1.36 21.58
N LYS A 63 31.25 -2.34 21.92
CA LYS A 63 31.47 -3.28 23.04
C LYS A 63 32.40 -4.44 22.68
N GLY A 64 32.85 -4.53 21.42
CA GLY A 64 33.78 -5.55 20.94
C GLY A 64 33.12 -6.83 20.41
N ASP A 65 31.79 -6.96 20.53
CA ASP A 65 31.07 -8.19 20.13
C ASP A 65 30.55 -8.10 18.69
N THR A 66 31.47 -8.24 17.74
CA THR A 66 31.18 -8.09 16.31
C THR A 66 30.49 -9.31 15.68
N ASN A 67 30.39 -10.43 16.42
CA ASN A 67 29.91 -11.71 15.89
C ASN A 67 28.40 -11.68 15.61
N LEU A 68 27.61 -11.00 16.46
CA LEU A 68 26.18 -10.80 16.26
C LEU A 68 25.89 -9.95 15.02
N VAL A 69 26.63 -8.85 14.83
CA VAL A 69 26.48 -7.96 13.67
C VAL A 69 26.76 -8.72 12.36
N LYS A 70 27.82 -9.54 12.33
CA LYS A 70 28.12 -10.40 11.17
C LYS A 70 27.00 -11.41 10.91
N LYS A 71 26.51 -12.09 11.95
CA LYS A 71 25.45 -13.10 11.85
C LYS A 71 24.12 -12.55 11.34
N TYR A 72 23.78 -11.30 11.66
CA TYR A 72 22.51 -10.69 11.26
C TYR A 72 22.63 -9.68 10.12
N SER A 73 23.82 -9.47 9.56
CA SER A 73 24.05 -8.58 8.40
C SER A 73 23.21 -8.94 7.17
N TRP A 74 22.78 -10.20 7.04
CA TRP A 74 21.89 -10.63 5.96
C TRP A 74 20.48 -10.03 6.07
N LEU A 75 19.98 -9.73 7.27
CA LEU A 75 18.69 -9.05 7.45
C LEU A 75 18.73 -7.62 6.92
N LEU A 76 19.86 -6.92 7.08
CA LEU A 76 20.08 -5.62 6.46
C LEU A 76 19.96 -5.70 4.94
N LYS A 77 20.54 -6.74 4.31
CA LYS A 77 20.43 -6.94 2.86
C LYS A 77 19.00 -7.25 2.38
N LEU A 78 18.13 -7.73 3.26
CA LEU A 78 16.73 -8.07 2.95
C LEU A 78 15.77 -6.86 3.17
N LEU A 79 16.20 -5.95 4.04
CA LEU A 79 15.48 -4.73 4.41
C LEU A 79 15.94 -3.50 3.62
N ALA A 80 17.18 -3.49 3.12
CA ALA A 80 17.71 -2.54 2.12
C ALA A 80 17.14 -2.84 0.73
#